data_AF-A0A7X1A5J4-F1
#
_entry.id   AF-A0A7X1A5J4-F1
#
_cell.length_a   1.000
_cell.length_b   1.000
_cell.length_c   1.000
_cell.angle_alpha   90.00
_cell.angle_beta   90.00
_cell.angle_gamma   90.00
#
_symmetry.space_group_name_H-M   'P 1'
#
loop_
_entity.id
_entity.type
_entity.pdbx_description
1 polymer ?
#
loop_
_entity_poly.entity_id
_entity_poly.type
_entity_poly.pdbx_seq_one_letter_code
_entity_poly.pdbx_strand_id
1 'polypeptide(L)'
;MNIIIALLAGLVAFAVGALWYTVFFGKIWMNAVGISEETVQKSSPMASMIVTVVVEMAVALLVSFVLIHLDLGVYLGGLLIAGIAILSAIKNYMFEMKPFRLILINESYKLVTIMIMTASVALFS
;
A
#
# COMPACT_ATOMS: atom_id res chain seq x y z
N MET A 1 -2.13 2.61 -21.65
CA MET A 1 -2.08 3.06 -20.24
C MET A 1 -3.02 4.23 -20.03
N ASN A 2 -4.07 4.03 -19.22
CA ASN A 2 -5.00 5.10 -18.86
C ASN A 2 -4.53 5.79 -17.56
N ILE A 3 -3.88 6.95 -17.69
CA ILE A 3 -3.26 7.69 -16.58
C ILE A 3 -4.30 8.07 -15.52
N ILE A 4 -5.50 8.49 -15.95
CA ILE A 4 -6.56 8.90 -15.03
C ILE A 4 -6.99 7.71 -14.16
N ILE A 5 -7.17 6.53 -14.76
CA ILE A 5 -7.54 5.32 -14.02
C ILE A 5 -6.43 4.90 -13.05
N ALA A 6 -5.16 4.96 -13.45
CA ALA A 6 -4.05 4.65 -12.56
C ALA A 6 -4.02 5.60 -11.34
N LEU A 7 -4.21 6.91 -11.55
CA LEU A 7 -4.30 7.88 -10.46
C LEU A 7 -5.48 7.61 -9.53
N LEU A 8 -6.66 7.29 -10.10
CA LEU A 8 -7.83 6.91 -9.30
C LEU A 8 -7.60 5.61 -8.51
N ALA A 9 -6.90 4.63 -9.07
CA ALA A 9 -6.53 3.41 -8.36
C ALA A 9 -5.61 3.70 -7.17
N GLY A 10 -4.64 4.62 -7.32
CA GLY A 10 -3.82 5.10 -6.20
C GLY A 10 -4.63 5.83 -5.13
N LEU A 11 -5.62 6.64 -5.53
CA LEU A 11 -6.54 7.28 -4.58
C LEU A 11 -7.38 6.24 -3.80
N VAL A 12 -7.86 5.20 -4.48
CA VAL A 12 -8.57 4.08 -3.84
C VAL A 12 -7.65 3.34 -2.87
N ALA A 13 -6.40 3.08 -3.25
CA ALA A 13 -5.40 2.45 -2.37
C ALA A 13 -5.19 3.28 -1.09
N PHE A 14 -5.05 4.61 -1.21
CA PHE A 14 -4.98 5.50 -0.05
C PHE A 14 -6.22 5.40 0.85
N ALA A 15 -7.42 5.39 0.27
CA ALA A 15 -8.66 5.24 1.03
C ALA A 15 -8.74 3.88 1.74
N VAL A 16 -8.27 2.80 1.08
CA VAL A 16 -8.09 1.50 1.74
C VAL A 16 -7.15 1.62 2.93
N GLY A 17 -6.04 2.36 2.80
CA GLY A 17 -5.11 2.60 3.90
C GLY A 17 -5.78 3.28 5.09
N ALA A 18 -6.58 4.32 4.83
CA ALA A 18 -7.35 4.98 5.87
C ALA A 18 -8.25 3.98 6.62
N LEU A 19 -8.99 3.12 5.93
CA LEU A 19 -9.82 2.08 6.56
C LEU A 19 -8.98 1.00 7.27
N TRP A 20 -7.85 0.62 6.69
CA TRP A 20 -6.97 -0.43 7.21
C TRP A 20 -6.38 -0.04 8.57
N TYR A 21 -5.79 1.15 8.65
CA TYR A 21 -5.11 1.64 9.85
C TYR A 21 -6.02 2.35 10.85
N THR A 22 -7.33 2.41 10.59
CA THR A 22 -8.32 2.94 11.55
C THR A 22 -9.35 1.89 11.95
N VAL A 23 -10.18 1.45 11.01
CA VAL A 23 -11.35 0.59 11.27
C VAL A 23 -10.95 -0.86 11.48
N PHE A 24 -10.13 -1.43 10.59
CA PHE A 24 -9.86 -2.87 10.60
C PHE A 24 -8.74 -3.27 11.56
N PHE A 25 -7.61 -2.56 11.52
CA PHE A 25 -6.40 -2.95 12.25
C PHE A 25 -5.82 -1.82 13.11
N GLY A 26 -6.49 -0.68 13.23
CA GLY A 26 -5.93 0.52 13.88
C GLY A 26 -5.40 0.28 15.29
N LYS A 27 -6.22 -0.31 16.18
CA LYS A 27 -5.78 -0.62 17.56
C LYS A 27 -4.62 -1.61 17.62
N ILE A 28 -4.63 -2.62 16.76
CA ILE A 28 -3.58 -3.65 16.73
C ILE A 28 -2.27 -3.06 16.21
N TRP A 29 -2.35 -2.24 15.16
CA TRP A 29 -1.23 -1.50 14.59
C TRP A 29 -0.62 -0.52 15.60
N MET A 30 -1.44 0.32 16.24
CA MET A 30 -0.98 1.28 17.25
C MET A 30 -0.23 0.57 18.39
N ASN A 31 -0.79 -0.53 18.91
CA ASN A 31 -0.13 -1.34 19.93
C ASN A 31 1.19 -1.96 19.44
N ALA A 32 1.25 -2.38 18.18
CA ALA A 32 2.45 -3.00 17.61
C ALA A 32 3.58 -2.00 17.32
N VAL A 33 3.23 -0.73 17.04
CA VAL A 33 4.21 0.35 16.86
C VAL A 33 4.54 1.05 18.18
N GLY A 34 3.74 0.85 19.22
CA GLY A 34 3.95 1.43 20.56
C GLY A 34 3.49 2.89 20.66
N ILE A 35 2.48 3.29 19.89
CA ILE A 35 1.89 4.64 19.92
C ILE A 35 0.50 4.61 20.55
N SER A 36 0.16 5.66 21.31
CA SER A 36 -1.17 5.82 21.91
C SER A 36 -2.09 6.64 21.02
N GLU A 37 -3.41 6.48 21.20
CA GLU A 37 -4.43 7.29 20.52
C GLU A 37 -4.25 8.79 20.81
N GLU A 38 -3.83 9.14 22.01
CA GLU A 38 -3.56 10.53 22.40
C GLU A 38 -2.42 11.14 21.56
N THR A 39 -1.36 10.38 21.29
CA THR A 39 -0.25 10.82 20.43
C THR A 39 -0.72 11.07 19.00
N VAL A 40 -1.60 10.21 18.48
CA VAL A 40 -2.17 10.36 17.13
C VAL A 40 -3.06 11.60 17.05
N GLN A 41 -3.93 11.82 18.05
CA GLN A 41 -4.84 12.98 18.09
C GLN A 41 -4.11 14.32 18.23
N LYS A 42 -2.97 14.35 18.94
CA LYS A 42 -2.16 15.57 19.08
C LYS A 42 -1.29 15.88 17.86
N SER A 43 -1.13 14.91 16.95
CA SER A 43 -0.40 15.12 15.71
C SER A 43 -1.27 15.83 14.66
N SER A 44 -0.66 16.64 13.80
CA SER A 44 -1.32 17.15 12.59
C SER A 44 -0.95 16.24 11.41
N PRO A 45 -1.83 15.34 10.96
CA PRO A 45 -1.47 14.33 9.96
C PRO A 45 -1.50 14.86 8.53
N MET A 46 -1.85 16.14 8.29
CA MET A 46 -2.13 16.65 6.95
C MET A 46 -0.96 16.44 5.97
N ALA A 47 0.26 16.77 6.40
CA ALA A 47 1.45 16.61 5.56
C ALA A 47 1.68 15.13 5.20
N SER A 48 1.59 14.24 6.19
CA SER A 48 1.72 12.80 5.98
C SER A 48 0.63 12.26 5.04
N MET A 49 -0.62 12.69 5.20
CA MET A 49 -1.72 12.27 4.33
C MET A 49 -1.51 12.68 2.87
N ILE A 50 -1.11 13.94 2.62
CA ILE A 50 -0.81 14.41 1.26
C ILE A 50 0.31 13.57 0.65
N VAL A 51 1.40 13.37 1.40
CA VAL A 51 2.54 12.56 0.94
C VAL A 51 2.10 11.14 0.62
N THR A 52 1.31 10.51 1.49
CA THR A 52 0.82 9.14 1.26
C THR A 52 -0.06 9.05 0.02
N VAL A 53 -1.00 9.97 -0.20
CA VAL A 53 -1.82 9.97 -1.44
C VAL A 53 -0.94 10.06 -2.68
N VAL A 54 0.02 10.98 -2.69
CA VAL A 54 0.92 11.19 -3.83
C VAL A 54 1.78 9.95 -4.08
N VAL A 55 2.30 9.33 -3.03
CA VAL A 55 3.08 8.09 -3.13
C VAL A 55 2.24 6.95 -3.67
N GLU A 56 1.01 6.73 -3.18
CA GLU A 56 0.11 5.68 -3.66
C GLU A 56 -0.24 5.88 -5.15
N MET A 57 -0.48 7.12 -5.58
CA MET A 57 -0.67 7.47 -6.99
C MET A 57 0.57 7.18 -7.84
N ALA A 58 1.76 7.53 -7.36
CA ALA A 58 3.01 7.24 -8.04
C ALA A 58 3.25 5.72 -8.17
N VAL A 59 2.97 4.96 -7.11
CA VAL A 59 3.04 3.49 -7.14
C VAL A 59 2.04 2.93 -8.16
N ALA A 60 0.80 3.41 -8.19
CA ALA A 60 -0.19 2.96 -9.16
C ALA A 60 0.22 3.22 -10.61
N LEU A 61 0.83 4.38 -10.89
CA LEU A 61 1.41 4.70 -12.20
C LEU A 61 2.54 3.73 -12.56
N LEU A 62 3.44 3.43 -11.63
CA LEU A 62 4.55 2.49 -11.87
C LEU A 62 4.05 1.07 -12.08
N VAL A 63 3.10 0.60 -11.29
CA VAL A 63 2.46 -0.71 -11.46
C VAL A 63 1.83 -0.80 -12.86
N SER A 64 1.03 0.20 -13.25
CA SER A 64 0.41 0.22 -14.57
C SER A 64 1.44 0.29 -15.71
N PHE A 65 2.48 1.10 -15.55
CA PHE A 65 3.55 1.23 -16.52
C PHE A 65 4.26 -0.11 -16.74
N VAL A 66 4.69 -0.77 -15.66
CA VAL A 66 5.43 -2.04 -15.70
C VAL A 66 4.57 -3.13 -16.33
N LEU A 67 3.31 -3.27 -15.91
CA LEU A 67 2.42 -4.31 -16.43
C LEU A 67 2.18 -4.16 -17.94
N ILE A 68 1.95 -2.94 -18.42
CA ILE A 68 1.61 -2.67 -19.82
C ILE A 68 2.85 -2.74 -20.72
N HIS A 69 3.95 -2.07 -20.34
CA HIS A 69 5.10 -1.91 -21.24
C HIS A 69 6.03 -3.13 -21.26
N LEU A 70 5.97 -3.99 -20.24
CA LEU A 70 6.68 -5.26 -20.24
C LEU A 70 5.81 -6.44 -20.66
N ASP A 71 4.57 -6.18 -21.12
CA ASP A 71 3.59 -7.18 -21.57
C ASP A 71 3.44 -8.34 -20.56
N LEU A 72 3.36 -8.00 -19.27
CA LEU A 72 3.22 -8.98 -18.21
C LEU A 72 1.75 -9.38 -18.07
N GLY A 73 1.50 -10.68 -17.92
CA GLY A 73 0.17 -11.17 -17.56
C GLY A 73 -0.30 -10.51 -16.27
N VAL A 74 -1.38 -9.73 -16.34
CA VAL A 74 -1.75 -8.73 -15.32
C VAL A 74 -1.80 -9.30 -13.91
N TYR A 75 -2.44 -10.46 -13.71
CA TYR A 75 -2.54 -11.09 -12.39
C TYR A 75 -1.19 -11.60 -11.85
N LEU A 76 -0.40 -12.28 -12.70
CA LEU A 76 0.90 -12.81 -12.28
C LEU A 76 1.90 -11.68 -12.07
N GLY A 77 1.91 -10.68 -12.96
CA GLY A 77 2.74 -9.48 -12.85
C GLY A 77 2.43 -8.70 -11.57
N GLY A 78 1.15 -8.49 -11.24
CA GLY A 78 0.74 -7.85 -9.99
C GLY A 78 1.21 -8.61 -8.75
N LEU A 79 1.04 -9.94 -8.75
CA LEU A 79 1.52 -10.80 -7.66
C LEU A 79 3.05 -10.76 -7.52
N LEU A 80 3.79 -10.72 -8.64
CA LEU A 80 5.25 -10.59 -8.63
C LEU A 80 5.69 -9.24 -8.07
N ILE A 81 5.06 -8.14 -8.49
CA ILE A 81 5.35 -6.79 -7.98
C ILE A 81 5.09 -6.74 -6.46
N ALA A 82 3.93 -7.25 -6.02
CA ALA A 82 3.61 -7.34 -4.60
C ALA A 82 4.61 -8.21 -3.83
N GLY A 83 4.95 -9.39 -4.36
CA GLY A 83 5.92 -10.30 -3.77
C GLY A 83 7.30 -9.67 -3.59
N ILE A 84 7.81 -8.99 -4.62
CA ILE A 84 9.09 -8.27 -4.54
C ILE A 84 9.02 -7.17 -3.47
N ALA A 85 7.97 -6.35 -3.47
CA ALA A 85 7.83 -5.23 -2.55
C ALA A 85 7.67 -5.69 -1.08
N ILE A 86 7.02 -6.83 -0.87
CA ILE A 86 6.83 -7.45 0.46
C ILE A 86 8.12 -8.10 0.94
N LEU A 87 8.73 -8.96 0.14
CA LEU A 87 9.95 -9.68 0.53
C LEU A 87 11.12 -8.72 0.78
N SER A 88 11.21 -7.64 0.01
CA SER A 88 12.19 -6.57 0.23
C SER A 88 12.02 -5.90 1.60
N ALA A 89 10.77 -5.68 2.04
CA ALA A 89 10.45 -5.06 3.32
C ALA A 89 10.64 -6.01 4.51
N ILE A 90 10.26 -7.29 4.37
CA ILE A 90 10.38 -8.30 5.45
C ILE A 90 11.80 -8.37 5.98
N LYS A 91 12.81 -8.38 5.09
CA LYS A 91 14.22 -8.39 5.49
C LYS A 91 14.54 -7.23 6.45
N ASN A 92 14.09 -6.02 6.14
CA ASN A 92 14.35 -4.84 6.96
C ASN A 92 13.64 -4.95 8.32
N TYR A 93 12.38 -5.39 8.33
CA TYR A 93 11.65 -5.61 9.59
C TYR A 93 12.32 -6.63 10.51
N MET A 94 12.96 -7.67 9.96
CA MET A 94 13.72 -8.65 10.75
C MET A 94 14.93 -7.99 11.43
N PHE A 95 15.70 -7.20 10.70
CA PHE A 95 16.84 -6.46 11.26
C PHE A 95 16.40 -5.39 12.27
N GLU A 96 15.26 -4.77 12.05
CA GLU A 96 14.65 -3.81 12.97
C GLU A 96 13.93 -4.45 14.15
N MET A 97 13.90 -5.80 14.23
CA MET A 97 13.22 -6.58 15.27
C MET A 97 11.75 -6.19 15.47
N LYS A 98 11.06 -5.84 14.37
CA LYS A 98 9.64 -5.48 14.44
C LYS A 98 8.76 -6.70 14.72
N PRO A 99 7.66 -6.54 15.48
CA PRO A 99 6.79 -7.66 15.81
C PRO A 99 6.10 -8.20 14.55
N PHE A 100 5.96 -9.53 14.46
CA PHE A 100 5.34 -10.20 13.32
C PHE A 100 3.93 -9.68 12.99
N ARG A 101 3.17 -9.27 14.01
CA ARG A 101 1.84 -8.66 13.83
C ARG A 101 1.90 -7.36 13.01
N LEU A 102 2.92 -6.52 13.21
CA LEU A 102 3.11 -5.29 12.43
C LEU A 102 3.40 -5.61 10.97
N ILE A 103 4.27 -6.60 10.74
CA ILE A 103 4.64 -7.04 9.39
C ILE A 103 3.40 -7.54 8.65
N LEU A 104 2.60 -8.39 9.29
CA LEU A 104 1.36 -8.88 8.69
C LEU A 104 0.42 -7.74 8.32
N ILE A 105 0.20 -6.76 9.21
CA ILE A 105 -0.70 -5.63 8.94
C ILE A 105 -0.19 -4.80 7.76
N ASN A 106 1.08 -4.41 7.77
CA ASN A 106 1.64 -3.50 6.77
C ASN A 106 1.79 -4.18 5.40
N GLU A 107 2.23 -5.43 5.39
CA GLU A 107 2.52 -6.13 4.14
C GLU A 107 1.26 -6.74 3.50
N SER A 108 0.24 -7.09 4.28
CA SER A 108 -1.07 -7.45 3.72
C SER A 108 -1.80 -6.24 3.12
N TYR A 109 -1.69 -5.05 3.74
CA TYR A 109 -2.16 -3.80 3.15
C TYR A 109 -1.52 -3.57 1.77
N LYS A 110 -0.19 -3.67 1.70
CA LYS A 110 0.58 -3.50 0.45
C LYS A 110 0.16 -4.49 -0.63
N LEU A 111 -0.07 -5.75 -0.25
CA LEU A 111 -0.60 -6.75 -1.18
C LEU A 111 -1.96 -6.31 -1.73
N VAL A 112 -2.91 -5.96 -0.86
CA VAL A 112 -4.27 -5.55 -1.26
C VAL A 112 -4.23 -4.34 -2.18
N THR A 113 -3.45 -3.31 -1.87
CA THR A 113 -3.39 -2.10 -2.70
C THR A 113 -2.77 -2.36 -4.07
N ILE A 114 -1.69 -3.14 -4.15
CA ILE A 114 -1.10 -3.54 -5.43
C ILE A 114 -2.08 -4.38 -6.25
N MET A 115 -2.87 -5.25 -5.61
CA MET A 115 -3.91 -6.03 -6.31
C MET A 115 -5.04 -5.13 -6.82
N ILE A 116 -5.43 -4.08 -6.09
CA ILE A 116 -6.41 -3.08 -6.57
C ILE A 116 -5.85 -2.34 -7.80
N MET A 117 -4.61 -1.88 -7.74
CA MET A 117 -3.94 -1.21 -8.87
C MET A 117 -3.85 -2.14 -10.08
N THR A 118 -3.49 -3.40 -9.86
CA THR A 118 -3.41 -4.44 -10.89
C THR A 118 -4.79 -4.71 -11.52
N ALA A 119 -5.84 -4.83 -10.71
CA ALA A 119 -7.20 -5.00 -11.19
C ALA A 119 -7.68 -3.80 -12.02
N SER A 120 -7.27 -2.58 -11.65
CA SER A 120 -7.58 -1.38 -12.42
C SER A 120 -6.98 -1.42 -13.84
N VAL A 121 -5.79 -2.02 -13.99
CA VAL A 121 -5.20 -2.25 -15.31
C VAL A 121 -6.06 -3.29 -16.05
N ALA A 122 -6.27 -4.47 -15.47
CA ALA A 122 -7.04 -5.53 -16.12
C ALA A 122 -8.43 -5.11 -16.64
N LEU A 123 -9.09 -4.19 -15.94
CA LEU A 123 -10.46 -3.75 -16.26
C LEU A 123 -10.53 -2.56 -17.23
N PHE A 124 -9.45 -1.76 -17.36
CA PHE A 124 -9.53 -0.44 -17.99
C PHE A 124 -8.30 -0.05 -18.86
N SER A 125 -7.35 -0.97 -19.08
CA SER A 125 -6.13 -0.71 -19.86
C SER A 125 -6.21 -1.15 -21.32
#